data_AF-A0A7C3S3T7-F1
#
_entry.id   AF-A0A7C3S3T7-F1
#
_cell.length_a   1.000
_cell.length_b   1.000
_cell.length_c   1.000
_cell.angle_alpha   90.00
_cell.angle_beta   90.00
_cell.angle_gamma   90.00
#
_symmetry.space_group_name_H-M   'P 1'
#
loop_
_entity.id
_entity.type
_entity.pdbx_description
1 polymer ?
#
loop_
_entity_poly.entity_id
_entity_poly.type
_entity_poly.pdbx_seq_one_letter_code
_entity_poly.pdbx_strand_id
1 'polypeptide(L)'
;MGRGRRGRGVERGNTIQRKGTKAAMRASLPARTWWALALVASLCLGHSAALAEQAAAEKTAPSAGPSAPVEPTGPVTLQDAIRIAKQNHGSVVVAREAVAVAQGRVTEARAGTLPNVSGDVTFQGRGSSLVNRGNGALGRSGTTWDPRPLPRLSVNYTLYDGGQTAAGVRQARAGVAESQAGEQATLRNLALTVASSFVAQLRAESLLDLRQAQEKLAQEQLDRVEARISAGSAAEADRALPLSEVRSAQVARIQAENDAKVAATALRNAMGLPVGPPLKLVQPAGITGTLPSQNELMAEAEKMRPELQQARARVASAAAGLTLAKLRRYPLLDVTAAYQATPSDPTQRASWAIGLGISMPIWDANVTRAREEEARAQLVSATADMEQTRKDIAAEVEQAYLNLVSARERLGAATAAADAAKVNLDATSARYERGVAGVSVVDLFAAQVQYDTANVDAIQAQYDVLLAQAQLDRAVGRMAGTGQ
;
A
#
# COMPACT_ATOMS: atom_id res chain seq x y z
N MET A 1 -81.05 15.59 -23.31
CA MET A 1 -81.02 16.50 -22.14
C MET A 1 -79.82 17.41 -22.30
N GLY A 2 -79.84 18.73 -22.43
CA GLY A 2 -80.88 19.74 -22.54
C GLY A 2 -80.17 21.12 -22.61
N ARG A 3 -80.61 21.97 -23.56
CA ARG A 3 -80.39 23.44 -23.71
C ARG A 3 -78.96 23.90 -24.07
N GLY A 4 -78.68 24.75 -25.06
CA GLY A 4 -79.49 25.56 -25.99
C GLY A 4 -79.30 27.07 -25.79
N ARG A 5 -78.51 27.74 -26.63
CA ARG A 5 -78.60 29.17 -27.09
C ARG A 5 -77.38 29.49 -27.99
N ARG A 6 -77.56 29.63 -29.32
CA ARG A 6 -77.85 30.84 -30.13
C ARG A 6 -76.79 31.95 -30.05
N GLY A 7 -76.16 32.22 -31.21
CA GLY A 7 -75.51 33.48 -31.57
C GLY A 7 -74.98 33.37 -33.02
N ARG A 8 -75.59 34.11 -33.96
CA ARG A 8 -75.43 34.04 -35.42
C ARG A 8 -75.03 35.45 -35.91
N GLY A 9 -74.19 35.55 -36.94
CA GLY A 9 -73.88 36.80 -37.70
C GLY A 9 -72.43 36.78 -38.19
N VAL A 10 -72.10 36.31 -39.40
CA VAL A 10 -72.24 36.94 -40.73
C VAL A 10 -71.51 38.26 -40.85
N GLU A 11 -70.34 38.27 -41.53
CA GLU A 11 -70.09 39.22 -42.63
C GLU A 11 -68.98 38.76 -43.58
N ARG A 12 -69.15 39.17 -44.84
CA ARG A 12 -68.47 38.69 -46.05
C ARG A 12 -67.27 39.58 -46.38
N GLY A 13 -66.26 38.95 -46.98
CA GLY A 13 -65.45 39.42 -48.11
C GLY A 13 -64.78 40.79 -48.06
N ASN A 14 -63.45 40.82 -48.22
CA ASN A 14 -62.89 41.43 -49.42
C ASN A 14 -61.44 40.98 -49.69
N THR A 15 -61.23 40.50 -50.91
CA THR A 15 -59.96 40.33 -51.60
C THR A 15 -59.26 41.66 -51.83
N ILE A 16 -58.00 41.81 -51.41
CA ILE A 16 -57.03 42.70 -52.08
C ILE A 16 -55.69 41.98 -52.17
N GLN A 17 -55.33 41.57 -53.39
CA GLN A 17 -53.95 41.30 -53.79
C GLN A 17 -53.18 42.63 -53.87
N ARG A 18 -51.94 42.65 -53.37
CA ARG A 18 -50.85 43.45 -53.95
C ARG A 18 -49.55 42.64 -53.97
N LYS A 19 -49.00 42.54 -55.17
CA LYS A 19 -47.71 41.93 -55.56
C LYS A 19 -46.51 42.84 -55.20
N GLY A 20 -45.34 42.21 -55.04
CA GLY A 20 -43.99 42.76 -55.19
C GLY A 20 -43.16 42.64 -53.90
N THR A 21 -41.91 42.16 -53.85
CA THR A 21 -40.87 41.85 -54.85
C THR A 21 -39.73 41.04 -54.17
N LYS A 22 -38.92 40.35 -55.01
CA LYS A 22 -37.68 39.55 -54.79
C LYS A 22 -36.64 40.25 -53.85
N ALA A 23 -35.65 39.64 -53.17
CA ALA A 23 -34.65 38.61 -53.52
C ALA A 23 -33.90 38.13 -52.22
N ALA A 24 -33.70 36.84 -51.96
CA ALA A 24 -32.50 36.00 -52.19
C ALA A 24 -31.22 36.32 -51.39
N MET A 25 -30.83 35.42 -50.46
CA MET A 25 -29.49 34.81 -50.42
C MET A 25 -29.49 33.56 -49.51
N ARG A 26 -29.41 32.37 -50.11
CA ARG A 26 -29.11 31.08 -49.47
C ARG A 26 -27.67 30.73 -49.83
N ALA A 27 -26.79 30.62 -48.84
CA ALA A 27 -25.49 29.96 -49.01
C ALA A 27 -25.63 28.52 -48.51
N SER A 28 -25.84 27.59 -49.45
CA SER A 28 -25.86 26.14 -49.19
C SER A 28 -24.48 25.56 -49.47
N LEU A 29 -23.79 25.08 -48.43
CA LEU A 29 -22.68 24.16 -48.57
C LEU A 29 -23.22 22.76 -48.96
N PRO A 30 -22.49 21.99 -49.80
CA PRO A 30 -23.03 20.78 -50.44
C PRO A 30 -23.22 19.63 -49.44
N ALA A 31 -24.32 18.88 -49.61
CA ALA A 31 -24.78 17.83 -48.69
C ALA A 31 -23.73 16.76 -48.31
N ARG A 32 -22.67 16.56 -49.10
CA ARG A 32 -21.62 15.56 -48.81
C ARG A 32 -20.75 15.92 -47.60
N THR A 33 -20.63 17.19 -47.22
CA THR A 33 -19.88 17.61 -46.01
C THR A 33 -20.68 17.44 -44.72
N TRP A 34 -22.01 17.50 -44.78
CA TRP A 34 -22.89 17.19 -43.65
C TRP A 34 -22.85 15.70 -43.27
N TRP A 35 -22.74 14.82 -44.27
CA TRP A 35 -22.61 13.38 -44.01
C TRP A 35 -21.28 13.01 -43.36
N ALA A 36 -20.16 13.67 -43.72
CA ALA A 36 -18.85 13.42 -43.10
C ALA A 36 -18.77 13.91 -41.64
N LEU A 37 -19.33 15.08 -41.34
CA LEU A 37 -19.40 15.62 -39.96
C LEU A 37 -20.39 14.85 -39.08
N ALA A 38 -21.51 14.39 -39.64
CA ALA A 38 -22.45 13.51 -38.95
C ALA A 38 -21.84 12.11 -38.69
N LEU A 39 -20.99 11.60 -39.59
CA LEU A 39 -20.28 10.33 -39.40
C LEU A 39 -19.25 10.42 -38.26
N VAL A 40 -18.50 11.52 -38.14
CA VAL A 40 -17.55 11.73 -37.05
C VAL A 40 -18.27 11.94 -35.71
N ALA A 41 -19.35 12.74 -35.69
CA ALA A 41 -20.17 12.90 -34.48
C ALA A 41 -20.85 11.60 -34.06
N SER A 42 -21.36 10.80 -35.01
CA SER A 42 -22.00 9.51 -34.74
C SER A 42 -21.02 8.40 -34.39
N LEU A 43 -19.78 8.42 -34.89
CA LEU A 43 -18.71 7.53 -34.43
C LEU A 43 -18.29 7.86 -32.99
N CYS A 44 -18.20 9.16 -32.65
CA CYS A 44 -17.85 9.61 -31.29
C CYS A 44 -18.96 9.35 -30.27
N LEU A 45 -20.24 9.51 -30.65
CA LEU A 45 -21.41 9.22 -29.81
C LEU A 45 -21.70 7.70 -29.70
N GLY A 46 -21.45 6.93 -30.77
CA GLY A 46 -21.65 5.48 -30.77
C GLY A 46 -20.61 4.71 -29.97
N HIS A 47 -19.33 5.13 -30.00
CA HIS A 47 -18.29 4.50 -29.17
C HIS A 47 -18.38 4.87 -27.69
N SER A 48 -18.88 6.07 -27.35
CA SER A 48 -19.02 6.51 -25.96
C SER A 48 -20.23 5.90 -25.25
N ALA A 49 -21.33 5.64 -25.94
CA ALA A 49 -22.47 4.91 -25.38
C ALA A 49 -22.11 3.44 -25.07
N ALA A 50 -21.38 2.76 -25.96
CA ALA A 50 -20.91 1.40 -25.73
C ALA A 50 -19.89 1.29 -24.58
N LEU A 51 -19.01 2.29 -24.43
CA LEU A 51 -18.06 2.37 -23.31
C LEU A 51 -18.74 2.75 -21.99
N ALA A 52 -19.79 3.59 -22.02
CA ALA A 52 -20.57 3.93 -20.83
C ALA A 52 -21.41 2.74 -20.34
N GLU A 53 -21.94 1.92 -21.26
CA GLU A 53 -22.70 0.71 -20.93
C GLU A 53 -21.78 -0.45 -20.47
N GLN A 54 -20.57 -0.57 -21.03
CA GLN A 54 -19.53 -1.49 -20.52
C GLN A 54 -18.97 -1.04 -19.16
N ALA A 55 -18.78 0.26 -18.94
CA ALA A 55 -18.35 0.80 -17.65
C ALA A 55 -19.43 0.71 -16.55
N ALA A 56 -20.70 0.70 -16.93
CA ALA A 56 -21.82 0.45 -16.03
C ALA A 56 -22.00 -1.06 -15.71
N ALA A 57 -21.65 -1.95 -16.65
CA ALA A 57 -21.77 -3.40 -16.47
C ALA A 57 -20.63 -4.03 -15.64
N GLU A 58 -19.44 -3.41 -15.56
CA GLU A 58 -18.29 -3.98 -14.84
C GLU A 58 -18.23 -3.60 -13.34
N LYS A 59 -19.21 -2.82 -12.84
CA LYS A 59 -19.13 -2.20 -11.49
C LYS A 59 -20.16 -2.68 -10.47
N THR A 60 -20.64 -3.92 -10.59
CA THR A 60 -21.44 -4.58 -9.55
C THR A 60 -20.89 -5.95 -9.19
N ALA A 61 -19.59 -6.05 -8.93
CA ALA A 61 -19.12 -7.04 -7.97
C ALA A 61 -19.23 -6.38 -6.58
N PRO A 62 -20.08 -6.86 -5.66
CA PRO A 62 -20.04 -6.38 -4.30
C PRO A 62 -18.62 -6.56 -3.79
N SER A 63 -18.03 -5.50 -3.23
CA SER A 63 -16.79 -5.58 -2.47
C SER A 63 -16.99 -6.70 -1.44
N ALA A 64 -16.36 -7.85 -1.67
CA ALA A 64 -16.37 -8.93 -0.72
C ALA A 64 -15.86 -8.31 0.60
N GLY A 65 -16.74 -8.20 1.59
CA GLY A 65 -16.34 -7.87 2.95
C GLY A 65 -15.22 -8.82 3.38
N PRO A 66 -14.38 -8.45 4.36
CA PRO A 66 -13.25 -9.27 4.76
C PRO A 66 -13.74 -10.70 4.99
N SER A 67 -13.33 -11.61 4.11
CA SER A 67 -13.57 -13.04 4.26
C SER A 67 -13.06 -13.43 5.64
N ALA A 68 -13.80 -14.27 6.35
CA ALA A 68 -13.40 -14.74 7.67
C ALA A 68 -11.92 -15.16 7.63
N PRO A 69 -11.09 -14.74 8.62
CA PRO A 69 -9.66 -15.01 8.61
C PRO A 69 -9.41 -16.50 8.41
N VAL A 70 -8.53 -16.85 7.47
CA VAL A 70 -8.16 -18.25 7.27
C VAL A 70 -7.36 -18.71 8.50
N GLU A 71 -8.00 -19.48 9.37
CA GLU A 71 -7.33 -20.08 10.53
C GLU A 71 -6.60 -21.38 10.13
N PRO A 72 -5.40 -21.62 10.66
CA PRO A 72 -4.68 -22.87 10.43
C PRO A 72 -5.35 -24.05 11.16
N THR A 73 -5.56 -25.16 10.45
CA THR A 73 -6.16 -26.40 10.98
C THR A 73 -5.15 -27.45 11.43
N GLY A 74 -3.84 -27.15 11.38
CA GLY A 74 -2.74 -28.07 11.71
C GLY A 74 -1.47 -27.36 12.17
N PRO A 75 -0.36 -28.10 12.41
CA PRO A 75 0.91 -27.51 12.81
C PRO A 75 1.43 -26.59 11.71
N VAL A 76 1.77 -25.35 12.08
CA VAL A 76 2.05 -24.27 11.14
C VAL A 76 3.55 -24.19 10.87
N THR A 77 3.93 -24.27 9.59
CA THR A 77 5.30 -23.98 9.15
C THR A 77 5.49 -22.47 8.95
N LEU A 78 6.74 -22.00 8.90
CA LEU A 78 7.04 -20.59 8.61
C LEU A 78 6.42 -20.14 7.26
N GLN A 79 6.46 -21.01 6.24
CA GLN A 79 5.89 -20.70 4.93
C GLN A 79 4.36 -20.59 4.98
N ASP A 80 3.70 -21.44 5.76
CA ASP A 80 2.26 -21.34 6.00
C ASP A 80 1.89 -20.07 6.76
N ALA A 81 2.66 -19.70 7.78
CA ALA A 81 2.44 -18.47 8.54
C ALA A 81 2.52 -17.23 7.63
N ILE A 82 3.53 -17.17 6.75
CA ILE A 82 3.68 -16.07 5.78
C ILE A 82 2.53 -16.08 4.77
N ARG A 83 2.13 -17.25 4.27
CA ARG A 83 1.00 -17.38 3.33
C ARG A 83 -0.31 -16.89 3.93
N ILE A 84 -0.60 -17.27 5.18
CA ILE A 84 -1.79 -16.82 5.91
C ILE A 84 -1.72 -15.31 6.17
N ALA A 85 -0.57 -14.79 6.61
CA ALA A 85 -0.37 -13.36 6.82
C ALA A 85 -0.63 -12.54 5.55
N LYS A 86 -0.17 -13.02 4.39
CA LYS A 86 -0.44 -12.35 3.10
C LYS A 86 -1.92 -12.28 2.74
N GLN A 87 -2.73 -13.22 3.21
CA GLN A 87 -4.16 -13.28 2.92
C GLN A 87 -4.99 -12.45 3.91
N ASN A 88 -4.59 -12.42 5.18
CA ASN A 88 -5.40 -11.82 6.24
C ASN A 88 -4.94 -10.41 6.66
N HIS A 89 -3.66 -10.06 6.46
CA HIS A 89 -3.09 -8.86 7.08
C HIS A 89 -3.43 -7.57 6.30
N GLY A 90 -3.99 -6.57 7.00
CA GLY A 90 -4.54 -5.36 6.39
C GLY A 90 -3.54 -4.49 5.61
N SER A 91 -2.25 -4.50 5.97
CA SER A 91 -1.24 -3.73 5.23
C SER A 91 -1.04 -4.22 3.79
N VAL A 92 -1.31 -5.50 3.51
CA VAL A 92 -1.27 -6.06 2.15
C VAL A 92 -2.44 -5.54 1.32
N VAL A 93 -3.63 -5.45 1.91
CA VAL A 93 -4.80 -4.85 1.25
C VAL A 93 -4.52 -3.38 0.94
N VAL A 94 -4.02 -2.60 1.91
CA VAL A 94 -3.66 -1.19 1.70
C VAL A 94 -2.64 -1.03 0.58
N ALA A 95 -1.61 -1.89 0.55
CA ALA A 95 -0.58 -1.83 -0.49
C ALA A 95 -1.12 -2.19 -1.88
N ARG A 96 -2.00 -3.21 -1.98
CA ARG A 96 -2.67 -3.59 -3.22
C ARG A 96 -3.59 -2.49 -3.73
N GLU A 97 -4.39 -1.88 -2.84
CA GLU A 97 -5.28 -0.78 -3.22
C GLU A 97 -4.49 0.47 -3.65
N ALA A 98 -3.28 0.70 -3.10
CA ALA A 98 -2.41 1.76 -3.59
C ALA A 98 -1.99 1.55 -5.06
N VAL A 99 -1.78 0.30 -5.49
CA VAL A 99 -1.54 -0.03 -6.91
C VAL A 99 -2.78 0.27 -7.76
N ALA A 100 -3.97 -0.09 -7.28
CA ALA A 100 -5.23 0.21 -7.97
C ALA A 100 -5.46 1.73 -8.12
N VAL A 101 -5.16 2.52 -7.07
CA VAL A 101 -5.19 4.00 -7.12
C VAL A 101 -4.21 4.54 -8.16
N ALA A 102 -2.99 4.00 -8.21
CA ALA A 102 -2.00 4.41 -9.21
C ALA A 102 -2.45 4.06 -10.64
N GLN A 103 -3.11 2.91 -10.85
CA GLN A 103 -3.70 2.55 -12.14
C GLN A 103 -4.85 3.49 -12.52
N GLY A 104 -5.68 3.90 -11.56
CA GLY A 104 -6.71 4.93 -11.75
C GLY A 104 -6.12 6.24 -12.26
N ARG A 105 -4.97 6.68 -11.72
CA ARG A 105 -4.25 7.87 -12.20
C ARG A 105 -3.72 7.70 -13.63
N VAL A 106 -3.38 6.49 -14.07
CA VAL A 106 -3.04 6.24 -15.49
C VAL A 106 -4.25 6.43 -16.38
N THR A 107 -5.42 5.97 -15.95
CA THR A 107 -6.68 6.17 -16.69
C THR A 107 -7.05 7.65 -16.76
N GLU A 108 -6.93 8.39 -15.66
CA GLU A 108 -7.10 9.84 -15.61
C GLU A 108 -6.13 10.56 -16.56
N ALA A 109 -4.84 10.19 -16.53
CA ALA A 109 -3.85 10.77 -17.44
C ALA A 109 -4.14 10.46 -18.92
N ARG A 110 -4.78 9.32 -19.23
CA ARG A 110 -5.22 8.98 -20.59
C ARG A 110 -6.46 9.75 -21.02
N ALA A 111 -7.27 10.26 -20.10
CA ALA A 111 -8.48 11.01 -20.44
C ALA A 111 -8.17 12.25 -21.29
N GLY A 112 -6.98 12.83 -21.16
CA GLY A 112 -6.50 13.92 -22.04
C GLY A 112 -6.40 13.54 -23.53
N THR A 113 -6.40 12.25 -23.87
CA THR A 113 -6.43 11.76 -25.27
C THR A 113 -7.85 11.58 -25.82
N LEU A 114 -8.87 11.74 -24.98
CA LEU A 114 -10.27 11.51 -25.31
C LEU A 114 -11.04 12.83 -25.35
N PRO A 115 -12.14 12.92 -26.13
CA PRO A 115 -13.02 14.07 -26.08
C PRO A 115 -13.72 14.14 -24.71
N ASN A 116 -13.73 15.32 -24.11
CA ASN A 116 -14.52 15.59 -22.92
C ASN A 116 -15.88 16.14 -23.34
N VAL A 117 -16.96 15.55 -22.84
CA VAL A 117 -18.34 15.98 -23.08
C VAL A 117 -18.93 16.52 -21.78
N SER A 118 -19.33 17.78 -21.77
CA SER A 118 -19.95 18.43 -20.63
C SER A 118 -21.32 18.99 -21.00
N GLY A 119 -22.27 18.86 -20.08
CA GLY A 119 -23.59 19.48 -20.17
C GLY A 119 -23.80 20.41 -18.98
N ASP A 120 -24.23 21.63 -19.24
CA ASP A 120 -24.57 22.61 -18.21
C ASP A 120 -25.94 23.24 -18.50
N VAL A 121 -26.62 23.70 -17.45
CA VAL A 121 -27.86 24.48 -17.57
C VAL A 121 -27.67 25.76 -16.78
N THR A 122 -27.54 26.87 -17.50
CA THR A 122 -27.35 28.18 -16.88
C THR A 122 -28.66 28.96 -16.88
N PHE A 123 -29.00 29.60 -15.76
CA PHE A 123 -30.12 30.55 -15.65
C PHE A 123 -29.56 31.97 -15.67
N GLN A 124 -29.93 32.78 -16.65
CA GLN A 124 -29.38 34.13 -16.81
C GLN A 124 -30.50 35.18 -16.85
N GLY A 125 -30.50 36.13 -15.91
CA GLY A 125 -31.29 37.36 -16.01
C GLY A 125 -30.48 38.48 -16.68
N ARG A 126 -31.08 39.23 -17.62
CA ARG A 126 -30.42 40.37 -18.28
C ARG A 126 -31.07 41.69 -17.87
N GLY A 127 -30.39 42.45 -17.01
CA GLY A 127 -30.72 43.86 -16.76
C GLY A 127 -29.95 44.76 -17.72
N SER A 128 -30.63 45.71 -18.37
CA SER A 128 -29.96 46.78 -19.12
C SER A 128 -30.22 48.12 -18.43
N SER A 129 -29.17 48.77 -17.94
CA SER A 129 -29.21 50.19 -17.60
C SER A 129 -28.69 51.01 -18.78
N LEU A 130 -29.27 52.17 -18.97
CA LEU A 130 -28.98 53.03 -20.12
C LEU A 130 -27.56 53.58 -20.03
N VAL A 131 -26.83 53.54 -21.15
CA VAL A 131 -25.63 54.33 -21.33
C VAL A 131 -25.92 55.40 -22.37
N ASN A 132 -25.66 56.65 -22.00
CA ASN A 132 -25.95 57.86 -22.76
C ASN A 132 -25.33 57.80 -24.17
N ARG A 133 -26.17 57.66 -25.21
CA ARG A 133 -25.73 57.84 -26.60
C ARG A 133 -25.92 59.29 -27.01
N GLY A 134 -24.96 60.14 -26.67
CA GLY A 134 -24.54 61.38 -27.35
C GLY A 134 -25.54 62.44 -27.85
N ASN A 135 -26.85 62.20 -27.88
CA ASN A 135 -27.87 62.99 -28.59
C ASN A 135 -29.17 63.11 -27.77
N GLY A 136 -29.06 63.41 -26.46
CA GLY A 136 -30.16 63.92 -25.63
C GLY A 136 -31.38 63.00 -25.37
N ALA A 137 -31.49 61.85 -26.03
CA ALA A 137 -32.53 60.87 -25.78
C ALA A 137 -32.07 59.90 -24.68
N LEU A 138 -32.53 60.13 -23.46
CA LEU A 138 -32.53 59.10 -22.42
C LEU A 138 -33.45 57.98 -22.89
N GLY A 139 -32.90 56.82 -23.28
CA GLY A 139 -33.71 55.62 -23.47
C GLY A 139 -34.39 55.22 -22.16
N ARG A 140 -35.27 54.22 -22.16
CA ARG A 140 -35.94 53.74 -20.95
C ARG A 140 -35.07 52.70 -20.23
N SER A 141 -34.82 52.87 -18.93
CA SER A 141 -34.12 51.88 -18.11
C SER A 141 -35.11 50.76 -17.82
N GLY A 142 -34.73 49.54 -18.16
CA GLY A 142 -35.58 48.36 -18.02
C GLY A 142 -34.74 47.20 -17.55
N THR A 143 -34.94 46.79 -16.30
CA THR A 143 -34.43 45.52 -15.81
C THR A 143 -35.42 44.44 -16.23
N THR A 144 -35.13 43.73 -17.32
CA THR A 144 -35.91 42.55 -17.71
C THR A 144 -35.31 41.34 -16.98
N TRP A 145 -35.85 41.04 -15.81
CA TRP A 145 -35.50 39.82 -15.10
C TRP A 145 -36.25 38.64 -15.71
N ASP A 146 -35.52 37.81 -16.43
CA ASP A 146 -36.07 36.65 -17.11
C ASP A 146 -35.13 35.44 -16.91
N PRO A 147 -35.26 34.73 -15.76
CA PRO A 147 -34.36 33.64 -15.40
C PRO A 147 -34.74 32.40 -16.22
N ARG A 148 -34.34 32.37 -17.50
CA ARG A 148 -34.64 31.25 -18.40
C ARG A 148 -33.49 30.26 -18.46
N PRO A 149 -33.78 28.95 -18.57
CA PRO A 149 -32.76 27.93 -18.70
C PRO A 149 -32.10 28.01 -20.09
N LEU A 150 -30.78 28.01 -20.09
CA LEU A 150 -29.93 27.93 -21.27
C LEU A 150 -29.13 26.62 -21.19
N PRO A 151 -29.74 25.48 -21.56
CA PRO A 151 -29.02 24.22 -21.60
C PRO A 151 -27.97 24.26 -22.71
N ARG A 152 -26.74 23.89 -22.35
CA ARG A 152 -25.57 23.85 -23.23
C ARG A 152 -24.94 22.46 -23.12
N LEU A 153 -24.63 21.89 -24.27
CA LEU A 153 -23.79 20.70 -24.41
C LEU A 153 -22.51 21.14 -25.12
N SER A 154 -21.35 20.86 -24.54
CA SER A 154 -20.05 21.12 -25.14
C SER A 154 -19.20 19.86 -25.22
N VAL A 155 -18.47 19.73 -26.32
CA VAL A 155 -17.45 18.73 -26.56
C VAL A 155 -16.14 19.45 -26.77
N ASN A 156 -15.14 19.10 -25.97
CA ASN A 156 -13.78 19.62 -26.07
C ASN A 156 -12.83 18.47 -26.40
N TYR A 157 -12.05 18.62 -27.46
CA TYR A 157 -11.08 17.61 -27.87
C TYR A 157 -9.74 18.25 -28.21
N THR A 158 -8.71 17.89 -27.47
CA THR A 158 -7.34 18.35 -27.73
C THR A 158 -6.73 17.53 -28.86
N LEU A 159 -6.52 18.16 -30.01
CA LEU A 159 -5.88 17.54 -31.17
C LEU A 159 -4.37 17.43 -30.99
N TYR A 160 -3.76 18.43 -30.37
CA TYR A 160 -2.32 18.49 -30.14
C TYR A 160 -2.02 19.28 -28.88
N ASP A 161 -1.19 18.73 -28.01
CA ASP A 161 -0.79 19.34 -26.74
C ASP A 161 0.74 19.37 -26.54
N GLY A 162 1.50 19.23 -27.64
CA GLY A 162 2.96 19.12 -27.56
C GLY A 162 3.44 17.80 -26.95
N GLY A 163 2.57 16.81 -26.76
CA GLY A 163 2.91 15.54 -26.10
C GLY A 163 2.80 15.60 -24.57
N GLN A 164 2.15 16.62 -24.00
CA GLN A 164 1.93 16.76 -22.57
C GLN A 164 1.17 15.55 -22.00
N THR A 165 0.11 15.12 -22.66
CA THR A 165 -0.68 13.95 -22.25
C THR A 165 0.16 12.68 -22.31
N ALA A 166 0.98 12.51 -23.35
CA ALA A 166 1.89 11.36 -23.45
C ALA A 166 2.93 11.36 -22.30
N ALA A 167 3.48 12.53 -21.94
CA ALA A 167 4.39 12.66 -20.81
C ALA A 167 3.69 12.41 -19.47
N GLY A 168 2.46 12.90 -19.29
CA GLY A 168 1.62 12.64 -18.12
C GLY A 168 1.28 11.16 -17.95
N VAL A 169 0.96 10.45 -19.04
CA VAL A 169 0.75 9.00 -19.02
C VAL A 169 2.04 8.25 -18.67
N ARG A 170 3.21 8.69 -19.17
CA ARG A 170 4.50 8.11 -18.77
C ARG A 170 4.79 8.31 -17.27
N GLN A 171 4.52 9.50 -16.74
CA GLN A 171 4.65 9.81 -15.32
C GLN A 171 3.72 8.93 -14.47
N ALA A 172 2.45 8.83 -14.84
CA ALA A 172 1.47 8.00 -14.13
C ALA A 172 1.86 6.51 -14.17
N ARG A 173 2.37 6.01 -15.31
CA ARG A 173 2.86 4.62 -15.44
C ARG A 173 4.07 4.35 -14.55
N ALA A 174 5.00 5.30 -14.44
CA ALA A 174 6.11 5.19 -13.50
C ALA A 174 5.60 5.16 -12.04
N GLY A 175 4.54 5.91 -11.73
CA GLY A 175 3.85 5.83 -10.43
C GLY A 175 3.22 4.45 -10.16
N VAL A 176 2.71 3.76 -11.17
CA VAL A 176 2.25 2.36 -11.00
C VAL A 176 3.41 1.43 -10.67
N ALA A 177 4.53 1.55 -11.37
CA ALA A 177 5.73 0.75 -11.08
C ALA A 177 6.28 1.03 -9.66
N GLU A 178 6.22 2.28 -9.21
CA GLU A 178 6.55 2.67 -7.84
C GLU A 178 5.63 1.98 -6.83
N SER A 179 4.31 2.03 -7.03
CA SER A 179 3.35 1.37 -6.14
C SER A 179 3.49 -0.16 -6.13
N GLN A 180 3.78 -0.78 -7.28
CA GLN A 180 4.02 -2.23 -7.37
C GLN A 180 5.29 -2.65 -6.62
N ALA A 181 6.37 -1.89 -6.76
CA ALA A 181 7.59 -2.12 -5.98
C ALA A 181 7.35 -1.90 -4.48
N GLY A 182 6.55 -0.88 -4.12
CA GLY A 182 6.09 -0.65 -2.74
C GLY A 182 5.29 -1.81 -2.16
N GLU A 183 4.37 -2.41 -2.93
CA GLU A 183 3.63 -3.60 -2.52
C GLU A 183 4.56 -4.78 -2.22
N GLN A 184 5.56 -5.01 -3.08
CA GLN A 184 6.56 -6.05 -2.84
C GLN A 184 7.41 -5.76 -1.60
N ALA A 185 7.77 -4.51 -1.33
CA ALA A 185 8.48 -4.12 -0.11
C ALA A 185 7.63 -4.39 1.13
N THR A 186 6.34 -4.02 1.12
CA THR A 186 5.39 -4.31 2.21
C THR A 186 5.27 -5.81 2.47
N LEU A 187 5.15 -6.62 1.42
CA LEU A 187 5.07 -8.08 1.54
C LEU A 187 6.33 -8.70 2.17
N ARG A 188 7.52 -8.19 1.83
CA ARG A 188 8.78 -8.67 2.39
C ARG A 188 8.99 -8.24 3.84
N ASN A 189 8.62 -7.00 4.18
CA ASN A 189 8.64 -6.52 5.55
C ASN A 189 7.66 -7.31 6.43
N LEU A 190 6.45 -7.58 5.93
CA LEU A 190 5.49 -8.45 6.61
C LEU A 190 6.04 -9.86 6.81
N ALA A 191 6.67 -10.45 5.79
CA ALA A 191 7.28 -11.77 5.89
C ALA A 191 8.38 -11.81 6.96
N LEU A 192 9.22 -10.77 7.07
CA LEU A 192 10.23 -10.65 8.13
C LEU A 192 9.57 -10.50 9.52
N THR A 193 8.54 -9.66 9.64
CA THR A 193 7.81 -9.51 10.91
C THR A 193 7.23 -10.85 11.37
N VAL A 194 6.56 -11.58 10.47
CA VAL A 194 6.02 -12.91 10.76
C VAL A 194 7.13 -13.90 11.12
N ALA A 195 8.24 -13.92 10.38
CA ALA A 195 9.38 -14.78 10.69
C ALA A 195 9.97 -14.47 12.08
N SER A 196 10.09 -13.18 12.43
CA SER A 196 10.62 -12.76 13.73
C SER A 196 9.69 -13.16 14.88
N SER A 197 8.36 -12.99 14.71
CA SER A 197 7.37 -13.42 15.70
C SER A 197 7.29 -14.95 15.81
N PHE A 198 7.46 -15.67 14.70
CA PHE A 198 7.47 -17.13 14.67
C PHE A 198 8.66 -17.69 15.45
N VAL A 199 9.86 -17.17 15.18
CA VAL A 199 11.08 -17.53 15.93
C VAL A 199 10.96 -17.13 17.40
N ALA A 200 10.37 -15.96 17.71
CA ALA A 200 10.16 -15.52 19.08
C ALA A 200 9.21 -16.44 19.87
N GLN A 201 8.13 -16.94 19.25
CA GLN A 201 7.24 -17.90 19.89
C GLN A 201 7.94 -19.24 20.13
N LEU A 202 8.63 -19.79 19.13
CA LEU A 202 9.40 -21.04 19.29
C LEU A 202 10.43 -20.92 20.42
N ARG A 203 11.13 -19.78 20.49
CA ARG A 203 12.09 -19.49 21.57
C ARG A 203 11.42 -19.47 22.93
N ALA A 204 10.29 -18.78 23.06
CA ALA A 204 9.56 -18.69 24.31
C ALA A 204 9.00 -20.05 24.76
N GLU A 205 8.53 -20.87 23.82
CA GLU A 205 8.10 -22.25 24.08
C GLU A 205 9.25 -23.14 24.56
N SER A 206 10.41 -23.13 23.88
CA SER A 206 11.58 -23.91 24.32
C SER A 206 12.11 -23.46 25.68
N LEU A 207 12.07 -22.16 25.99
CA LEU A 207 12.44 -21.66 27.30
C LEU A 207 11.42 -22.06 28.37
N LEU A 208 10.12 -22.06 28.07
CA LEU A 208 9.08 -22.56 28.98
C LEU A 208 9.29 -24.04 29.30
N ASP A 209 9.56 -24.87 28.29
CA ASP A 209 9.86 -26.30 28.49
C ASP A 209 11.09 -26.50 29.39
N LEU A 210 12.15 -25.71 29.18
CA LEU A 210 13.33 -25.71 30.04
C LEU A 210 13.00 -25.28 31.48
N ARG A 211 12.24 -24.20 31.68
CA ARG A 211 11.87 -23.73 33.03
C ARG A 211 10.98 -24.72 33.76
N GLN A 212 10.10 -25.43 33.06
CA GLN A 212 9.29 -26.51 33.63
C GLN A 212 10.17 -27.69 34.07
N ALA A 213 11.16 -28.08 33.27
CA ALA A 213 12.11 -29.12 33.64
C ALA A 213 12.96 -28.72 34.86
N GLN A 214 13.37 -27.45 34.95
CA GLN A 214 14.09 -26.89 36.10
C GLN A 214 13.25 -26.88 37.38
N GLU A 215 11.99 -26.43 37.31
CA GLU A 215 11.07 -26.46 38.47
C GLU A 215 10.85 -27.88 38.97
N LYS A 216 10.65 -28.83 38.05
CA LYS A 216 10.51 -30.25 38.40
C LYS A 216 11.76 -30.78 39.09
N LEU A 217 12.95 -30.49 38.55
CA LEU A 217 14.22 -30.90 39.15
C LEU A 217 14.42 -30.30 40.55
N ALA A 218 14.12 -29.00 40.72
CA ALA A 218 14.21 -28.33 42.01
C ALA A 218 13.25 -28.96 43.05
N GLN A 219 12.04 -29.34 42.63
CA GLN A 219 11.09 -30.05 43.49
C GLN A 219 11.61 -31.42 43.90
N GLU A 220 12.16 -32.20 42.97
CA GLU A 220 12.77 -33.51 43.28
C GLU A 220 13.94 -33.39 44.27
N GLN A 221 14.71 -32.30 44.21
CA GLN A 221 15.79 -32.03 45.17
C GLN A 221 15.25 -31.67 46.57
N LEU A 222 14.20 -30.84 46.65
CA LEU A 222 13.52 -30.54 47.92
C LEU A 222 12.97 -31.83 48.55
N ASP A 223 12.31 -32.67 47.78
CA ASP A 223 11.73 -33.93 48.26
C ASP A 223 12.80 -34.86 48.85
N ARG A 224 14.00 -34.93 48.22
CA ARG A 224 15.15 -35.68 48.75
C ARG A 224 15.65 -35.13 50.09
N VAL A 225 15.70 -33.80 50.24
CA VAL A 225 16.13 -33.16 51.49
C VAL A 225 15.08 -33.38 52.59
N GLU A 226 13.79 -33.24 52.29
CA GLU A 226 12.69 -33.52 53.23
C GLU A 226 12.68 -35.00 53.69
N ALA A 227 12.97 -35.94 52.78
CA ALA A 227 13.13 -37.35 53.13
C ALA A 227 14.32 -37.58 54.11
N ARG A 228 15.44 -36.87 53.94
CA ARG A 228 16.59 -36.96 54.87
C ARG A 228 16.30 -36.35 56.23
N ILE A 229 15.56 -35.24 56.27
CA ILE A 229 15.13 -34.59 57.52
C ILE A 229 14.17 -35.50 58.28
N SER A 230 13.17 -36.08 57.60
CA SER A 230 12.22 -37.02 58.23
C SER A 230 12.88 -38.32 58.71
N ALA A 231 13.97 -38.76 58.07
CA ALA A 231 14.82 -39.84 58.54
C ALA A 231 15.79 -39.43 59.68
N GLY A 232 15.78 -38.17 60.13
CA GLY A 232 16.65 -37.64 61.19
C GLY A 232 18.11 -37.43 60.80
N SER A 233 18.42 -37.48 59.50
CA SER A 233 19.79 -37.44 58.96
C SER A 233 20.23 -36.05 58.45
N ALA A 234 19.35 -35.05 58.52
CA ALA A 234 19.60 -33.65 58.13
C ALA A 234 18.83 -32.69 59.05
N ALA A 235 19.27 -31.43 59.14
CA ALA A 235 18.64 -30.42 60.01
C ALA A 235 17.45 -29.72 59.31
N GLU A 236 16.47 -29.23 60.07
CA GLU A 236 15.36 -28.44 59.48
C GLU A 236 15.85 -27.19 58.74
N ALA A 237 16.98 -26.59 59.18
CA ALA A 237 17.61 -25.47 58.52
C ALA A 237 18.09 -25.79 57.09
N ASP A 238 18.40 -27.05 56.79
CA ASP A 238 18.88 -27.49 55.48
C ASP A 238 17.77 -27.44 54.41
N ARG A 239 16.50 -27.30 54.81
CA ARG A 239 15.34 -27.12 53.91
C ARG A 239 15.30 -25.74 53.26
N ALA A 240 15.85 -24.72 53.91
CA ALA A 240 15.65 -23.33 53.49
C ALA A 240 16.19 -23.04 52.08
N LEU A 241 17.37 -23.57 51.75
CA LEU A 241 18.00 -23.39 50.43
C LEU A 241 17.22 -24.09 49.29
N PRO A 242 16.93 -25.41 49.35
CA PRO A 242 16.11 -26.07 48.33
C PRO A 242 14.71 -25.46 48.18
N LEU A 243 14.08 -25.05 49.29
CA LEU A 243 12.77 -24.39 49.22
C LEU A 243 12.86 -23.04 48.49
N SER A 244 13.89 -22.23 48.78
CA SER A 244 14.13 -20.98 48.06
C SER A 244 14.31 -21.23 46.56
N GLU A 245 15.00 -22.30 46.17
CA GLU A 245 15.23 -22.65 44.76
C GLU A 245 13.95 -23.04 44.04
N VAL A 246 13.09 -23.86 44.66
CA VAL A 246 11.75 -24.18 44.11
C VAL A 246 10.94 -22.90 43.90
N ARG A 247 10.97 -21.96 44.85
CA ARG A 247 10.25 -20.68 44.69
C ARG A 247 10.82 -19.83 43.56
N SER A 248 12.15 -19.76 43.42
CA SER A 248 12.80 -19.07 42.31
C SER A 248 12.46 -19.69 40.96
N ALA A 249 12.52 -21.03 40.84
CA ALA A 249 12.17 -21.76 39.64
C ALA A 249 10.68 -21.58 39.27
N GLN A 250 9.79 -21.58 40.26
CA GLN A 250 8.36 -21.32 40.07
C GLN A 250 8.10 -19.91 39.52
N VAL A 251 8.80 -18.88 40.03
CA VAL A 251 8.72 -17.52 39.48
C VAL A 251 9.22 -17.49 38.04
N ALA A 252 10.34 -18.14 37.73
CA ALA A 252 10.89 -18.21 36.39
C ALA A 252 9.94 -18.92 35.40
N ARG A 253 9.27 -20.01 35.81
CA ARG A 253 8.26 -20.69 34.99
C ARG A 253 7.05 -19.79 34.74
N ILE A 254 6.53 -19.09 35.76
CA ILE A 254 5.39 -18.17 35.61
C ILE A 254 5.72 -17.08 34.58
N GLN A 255 6.93 -16.51 34.65
CA GLN A 255 7.39 -15.52 33.68
C GLN A 255 7.48 -16.11 32.27
N ALA A 256 8.14 -17.27 32.11
CA ALA A 256 8.26 -17.93 30.81
C ALA A 256 6.89 -18.32 30.21
N GLU A 257 5.93 -18.70 31.04
CA GLU A 257 4.56 -19.01 30.61
C GLU A 257 3.85 -17.77 30.07
N ASN A 258 4.01 -16.62 30.76
CA ASN A 258 3.49 -15.35 30.28
C ASN A 258 4.18 -14.92 28.97
N ASP A 259 5.50 -15.04 28.89
CA ASP A 259 6.28 -14.67 27.70
C ASP A 259 5.88 -15.51 26.47
N ALA A 260 5.63 -16.81 26.65
CA ALA A 260 5.11 -17.68 25.60
C ALA A 260 3.71 -17.25 25.11
N LYS A 261 2.80 -16.87 26.04
CA LYS A 261 1.46 -16.35 25.69
C LYS A 261 1.55 -15.01 24.95
N VAL A 262 2.44 -14.12 25.37
CA VAL A 262 2.70 -12.83 24.72
C VAL A 262 3.28 -13.05 23.31
N ALA A 263 4.26 -13.93 23.16
CA ALA A 263 4.86 -14.26 21.86
C ALA A 263 3.84 -14.89 20.90
N ALA A 264 2.99 -15.78 21.39
CA ALA A 264 1.89 -16.35 20.60
C ALA A 264 0.88 -15.30 20.14
N THR A 265 0.54 -14.34 21.02
CA THR A 265 -0.34 -13.22 20.67
C THR A 265 0.31 -12.32 19.61
N ALA A 266 1.61 -12.05 19.72
CA ALA A 266 2.37 -11.29 18.74
C ALA A 266 2.40 -11.97 17.36
N LEU A 267 2.59 -13.29 17.31
CA LEU A 267 2.54 -14.04 16.05
C LEU A 267 1.15 -13.99 15.42
N ARG A 268 0.08 -14.19 16.19
CA ARG A 268 -1.30 -14.09 15.68
C ARG A 268 -1.57 -12.72 15.08
N ASN A 269 -1.16 -11.65 15.76
CA ASN A 269 -1.28 -10.28 15.24
C ASN A 269 -0.47 -10.08 13.95
N ALA A 270 0.78 -10.54 13.90
CA ALA A 270 1.61 -10.49 12.70
C ALA A 270 0.97 -11.25 11.52
N MET A 271 0.25 -12.35 11.79
CA MET A 271 -0.50 -13.11 10.79
C MET A 271 -1.87 -12.50 10.43
N GLY A 272 -2.28 -11.41 11.08
CA GLY A 272 -3.61 -10.82 10.88
C GLY A 272 -4.75 -11.67 11.44
N LEU A 273 -4.47 -12.52 12.43
CA LEU A 273 -5.46 -13.36 13.12
C LEU A 273 -6.00 -12.67 14.38
N PRO A 274 -7.26 -12.92 14.77
CA PRO A 274 -7.81 -12.44 16.04
C PRO A 274 -7.11 -13.08 17.23
N VAL A 275 -7.26 -12.48 18.42
CA VAL A 275 -6.77 -13.04 19.68
C VAL A 275 -7.35 -14.46 19.87
N GLY A 276 -6.50 -15.41 20.24
CA GLY A 276 -6.87 -16.81 20.36
C GLY A 276 -5.74 -17.65 20.95
N PRO A 277 -5.90 -18.98 21.02
CA PRO A 277 -4.92 -19.85 21.63
C PRO A 277 -3.59 -19.87 20.86
N PRO A 278 -2.47 -20.24 21.52
CA PRO A 278 -1.18 -20.41 20.88
C PRO A 278 -1.24 -21.39 19.70
N LEU A 279 -0.55 -21.04 18.62
CA LEU A 279 -0.45 -21.90 17.43
C LEU A 279 0.60 -22.98 17.67
N LYS A 280 0.32 -24.21 17.27
CA LYS A 280 1.35 -25.27 17.27
C LYS A 280 2.29 -25.05 16.10
N LEU A 281 3.56 -24.79 16.38
CA LEU A 281 4.57 -24.46 15.37
C LEU A 281 5.46 -25.67 15.08
N VAL A 282 5.91 -25.78 13.82
CA VAL A 282 6.95 -26.74 13.43
C VAL A 282 8.31 -26.05 13.48
N GLN A 283 9.25 -26.59 14.24
CA GLN A 283 10.61 -26.05 14.31
C GLN A 283 11.29 -26.17 12.93
N PRO A 284 11.85 -25.08 12.37
CA PRO A 284 12.58 -25.13 11.11
C PRO A 284 13.83 -26.01 11.25
N ALA A 285 14.24 -26.66 10.15
CA ALA A 285 15.50 -27.38 10.12
C ALA A 285 16.67 -26.43 10.43
N GLY A 286 17.68 -26.95 11.15
CA GLY A 286 18.90 -26.20 11.44
C GLY A 286 19.63 -25.81 10.15
N ILE A 287 20.21 -24.61 10.13
CA ILE A 287 20.88 -24.08 8.94
C ILE A 287 22.18 -24.86 8.72
N THR A 288 22.20 -25.72 7.70
CA THR A 288 23.37 -26.50 7.30
C THR A 288 23.80 -26.06 5.90
N GLY A 289 24.50 -24.93 5.82
CA GLY A 289 24.90 -24.36 4.54
C GLY A 289 26.06 -23.37 4.64
N THR A 290 26.96 -23.44 3.68
CA THR A 290 28.05 -22.48 3.49
C THR A 290 27.46 -21.13 3.11
N LEU A 291 27.91 -20.07 3.79
CA LEU A 291 27.46 -18.71 3.49
C LEU A 291 28.02 -18.27 2.12
N PRO A 292 27.18 -17.75 1.21
CA PRO A 292 27.66 -17.06 0.03
C PRO A 292 28.53 -15.87 0.41
N SER A 293 29.42 -15.44 -0.49
CA SER A 293 30.28 -14.30 -0.21
C SER A 293 29.47 -13.00 -0.09
N GLN A 294 29.92 -12.08 0.76
CA GLN A 294 29.28 -10.77 0.95
C GLN A 294 29.08 -10.02 -0.38
N ASN A 295 30.05 -10.09 -1.29
CA ASN A 295 29.99 -9.44 -2.60
C ASN A 295 28.88 -10.00 -3.50
N GLU A 296 28.66 -11.32 -3.47
CA GLU A 296 27.56 -11.95 -4.21
C GLU A 296 26.19 -11.52 -3.66
N LEU A 297 26.07 -11.46 -2.33
CA LEU A 297 24.84 -11.01 -1.66
C LEU A 297 24.52 -9.53 -1.95
N MET A 298 25.54 -8.67 -2.02
CA MET A 298 25.37 -7.27 -2.44
C MET A 298 24.90 -7.17 -3.89
N ALA A 299 25.52 -7.91 -4.81
CA ALA A 299 25.14 -7.90 -6.22
C ALA A 299 23.72 -8.45 -6.46
N GLU A 300 23.29 -9.41 -5.65
CA GLU A 300 21.92 -9.91 -5.66
C GLU A 300 20.92 -8.89 -5.10
N ALA A 301 21.27 -8.22 -3.99
CA ALA A 301 20.44 -7.18 -3.38
C ALA A 301 20.13 -6.03 -4.36
N GLU A 302 21.10 -5.60 -5.16
CA GLU A 302 20.90 -4.55 -6.17
C GLU A 302 19.88 -4.90 -7.27
N LYS A 303 19.67 -6.20 -7.52
CA LYS A 303 18.72 -6.69 -8.53
C LYS A 303 17.35 -6.98 -7.92
N MET A 304 17.34 -7.58 -6.73
CA MET A 304 16.15 -8.17 -6.14
C MET A 304 15.39 -7.21 -5.21
N ARG A 305 16.03 -6.18 -4.63
CA ARG A 305 15.40 -5.28 -3.64
C ARG A 305 14.30 -4.39 -4.24
N PRO A 306 13.06 -4.40 -3.70
CA PRO A 306 11.97 -3.63 -4.25
C PRO A 306 12.09 -2.16 -3.86
N GLU A 307 12.73 -1.82 -2.74
CA GLU A 307 12.96 -0.43 -2.34
C GLU A 307 13.83 0.31 -3.38
N LEU A 308 14.83 -0.37 -3.95
CA LEU A 308 15.63 0.20 -5.03
C LEU A 308 14.84 0.31 -6.34
N GLN A 309 13.96 -0.66 -6.64
CA GLN A 309 13.05 -0.58 -7.79
C GLN A 309 12.05 0.56 -7.65
N GLN A 310 11.53 0.78 -6.43
CA GLN A 310 10.65 1.88 -6.08
C GLN A 310 11.35 3.23 -6.28
N ALA A 311 12.58 3.37 -5.78
CA ALA A 311 13.38 4.57 -5.97
C ALA A 311 13.68 4.85 -7.46
N ARG A 312 14.02 3.81 -8.24
CA ARG A 312 14.20 3.92 -9.70
C ARG A 312 12.92 4.37 -10.41
N ALA A 313 11.77 3.83 -10.02
CA ALA A 313 10.47 4.22 -10.56
C ALA A 313 10.12 5.68 -10.21
N ARG A 314 10.47 6.13 -8.99
CA ARG A 314 10.32 7.53 -8.56
C ARG A 314 11.21 8.48 -9.38
N VAL A 315 12.45 8.10 -9.69
CA VAL A 315 13.31 8.84 -10.63
C VAL A 315 12.69 8.92 -12.03
N ALA A 316 12.16 7.81 -12.55
CA ALA A 316 11.50 7.78 -13.84
C ALA A 316 10.24 8.68 -13.88
N SER A 317 9.47 8.70 -12.78
CA SER A 317 8.31 9.58 -12.60
C SER A 317 8.73 11.05 -12.60
N ALA A 318 9.77 11.42 -11.84
CA ALA A 318 10.30 12.78 -11.80
C ALA A 318 10.87 13.23 -13.16
N ALA A 319 11.54 12.34 -13.90
CA ALA A 319 12.05 12.62 -15.24
C ALA A 319 10.91 12.87 -16.26
N ALA A 320 9.83 12.10 -16.17
CA ALA A 320 8.62 12.33 -16.95
C ALA A 320 7.93 13.66 -16.55
N GLY A 321 7.92 14.01 -15.26
CA GLY A 321 7.43 15.30 -14.75
C GLY A 321 8.24 16.50 -15.28
N LEU A 322 9.58 16.39 -15.33
CA LEU A 322 10.42 17.41 -15.97
C LEU A 322 10.13 17.54 -17.46
N THR A 323 9.90 16.42 -18.15
CA THR A 323 9.50 16.43 -19.56
C THR A 323 8.17 17.16 -19.72
N LEU A 324 7.17 16.85 -18.90
CA LEU A 324 5.87 17.52 -18.91
C LEU A 324 5.99 19.03 -18.67
N ALA A 325 6.80 19.45 -17.69
CA ALA A 325 7.05 20.86 -17.41
C ALA A 325 7.69 21.58 -18.61
N LYS A 326 8.62 20.93 -19.32
CA LYS A 326 9.21 21.46 -20.55
C LYS A 326 8.19 21.59 -21.68
N LEU A 327 7.28 20.62 -21.82
CA LEU A 327 6.32 20.57 -22.91
C LEU A 327 5.20 21.63 -22.81
N ARG A 328 4.96 22.21 -21.63
CA ARG A 328 3.97 23.29 -21.42
C ARG A 328 4.20 24.56 -22.23
N ARG A 329 5.38 24.73 -22.83
CA ARG A 329 5.71 25.85 -23.73
C ARG A 329 5.18 25.67 -25.17
N TYR A 330 4.77 24.46 -25.55
CA TYR A 330 4.29 24.18 -26.89
C TYR A 330 2.84 24.61 -27.07
N PRO A 331 2.41 24.93 -28.32
CA PRO A 331 1.04 25.31 -28.60
C PRO A 331 0.08 24.14 -28.31
N LEU A 332 -1.08 24.49 -27.77
CA LEU A 332 -2.24 23.63 -27.58
C LEU A 332 -3.22 23.89 -28.72
N LEU A 333 -3.64 22.83 -29.40
CA LEU A 333 -4.65 22.85 -30.46
C LEU A 333 -5.88 22.11 -29.99
N ASP A 334 -6.99 22.82 -29.82
CA ASP A 334 -8.25 22.26 -29.35
C ASP A 334 -9.36 22.44 -30.38
N VAL A 335 -10.19 21.42 -30.51
CA VAL A 335 -11.49 21.50 -31.18
C VAL A 335 -12.56 21.61 -30.11
N THR A 336 -13.39 22.63 -30.25
CA THR A 336 -14.57 22.83 -29.39
C THR A 336 -15.81 22.77 -30.25
N ALA A 337 -16.78 21.95 -29.86
CA ALA A 337 -18.11 21.93 -30.43
C ALA A 337 -19.11 22.21 -29.32
N ALA A 338 -20.01 23.17 -29.52
CA ALA A 338 -21.03 23.49 -28.54
C ALA A 338 -22.39 23.57 -29.21
N TYR A 339 -23.40 23.01 -28.54
CA TYR A 339 -24.81 23.15 -28.89
C TYR A 339 -25.50 23.81 -27.70
N GLN A 340 -26.14 24.95 -27.93
CA GLN A 340 -26.89 25.67 -26.92
C GLN A 340 -28.32 25.81 -27.39
N ALA A 341 -29.27 25.31 -26.61
CA ALA A 341 -30.67 25.59 -26.87
C ALA A 341 -31.05 26.92 -26.21
N THR A 342 -31.83 27.71 -26.95
CA THR A 342 -32.37 29.00 -26.49
C THR A 342 -33.89 28.93 -26.63
N PRO A 343 -34.60 28.19 -25.75
CA PRO A 343 -36.01 27.87 -25.93
C PRO A 343 -36.95 29.09 -26.03
N SER A 344 -36.45 30.23 -25.58
CA SER A 344 -37.16 31.50 -25.49
C SER A 344 -37.04 32.43 -26.68
N ASP A 345 -36.15 32.14 -27.63
CA ASP A 345 -36.02 32.95 -28.84
C ASP A 345 -36.95 32.39 -29.94
N PRO A 346 -38.00 33.13 -30.36
CA PRO A 346 -38.92 32.65 -31.38
C PRO A 346 -38.27 32.51 -32.76
N THR A 347 -37.09 33.09 -32.98
CA THR A 347 -36.35 33.07 -34.25
C THR A 347 -35.14 32.14 -34.23
N GLN A 348 -34.48 31.96 -33.08
CA GLN A 348 -33.30 31.10 -32.96
C GLN A 348 -33.37 30.19 -31.72
N ARG A 349 -34.15 29.12 -31.85
CA ARG A 349 -34.40 28.15 -30.75
C ARG A 349 -33.19 27.32 -30.33
N ALA A 350 -32.15 27.30 -31.16
CA ALA A 350 -30.87 26.66 -30.86
C ALA A 350 -29.75 27.29 -31.68
N SER A 351 -28.55 27.31 -31.12
CA SER A 351 -27.32 27.67 -31.79
C SER A 351 -26.30 26.54 -31.62
N TRP A 352 -25.46 26.35 -32.62
CA TRP A 352 -24.32 25.45 -32.54
C TRP A 352 -23.09 26.16 -33.10
N ALA A 353 -21.94 25.84 -32.52
CA ALA A 353 -20.66 26.38 -32.95
C ALA A 353 -19.62 25.28 -32.93
N ILE A 354 -18.77 25.25 -33.95
CA ILE A 354 -17.56 24.43 -33.98
C ILE A 354 -16.40 25.41 -34.17
N GLY A 355 -15.42 25.36 -33.28
CA GLY A 355 -14.27 26.23 -33.28
C GLY A 355 -12.98 25.43 -33.13
N LEU A 356 -11.96 25.85 -33.87
CA LEU A 356 -10.58 25.43 -33.67
C LEU A 356 -9.86 26.54 -32.91
N GLY A 357 -9.26 26.21 -31.77
CA GLY A 357 -8.48 27.13 -30.95
C GLY A 357 -7.02 26.72 -30.93
N ILE A 358 -6.11 27.67 -31.16
CA ILE A 358 -4.69 27.51 -30.89
C ILE A 358 -4.34 28.45 -29.75
N SER A 359 -3.81 27.91 -28.65
CA SER A 359 -3.34 28.68 -27.50
C SER A 359 -1.88 28.37 -27.23
N MET A 360 -1.07 29.41 -27.09
CA MET A 360 0.33 29.26 -26.68
C MET A 360 0.74 30.41 -25.75
N PRO A 361 1.39 30.13 -24.61
CA PRO A 361 1.91 31.19 -23.75
C PRO A 361 3.10 31.85 -24.45
N ILE A 362 2.95 33.14 -24.80
CA ILE A 362 4.06 33.95 -25.34
C ILE A 362 4.94 34.45 -24.20
N TRP A 363 4.30 34.93 -23.13
CA TRP A 363 4.94 35.37 -21.90
C TRP A 363 3.99 35.15 -20.73
N ASP A 364 4.45 34.41 -19.72
CA ASP A 364 3.67 33.98 -18.55
C ASP A 364 4.29 34.45 -17.23
N ALA A 365 5.00 35.60 -17.25
CA ALA A 365 5.75 36.12 -16.11
C ALA A 365 6.74 35.10 -15.50
N ASN A 366 7.38 34.29 -16.35
CA ASN A 366 8.43 33.32 -15.99
C ASN A 366 7.92 32.07 -15.23
N VAL A 367 6.60 31.84 -15.18
CA VAL A 367 5.99 30.69 -14.49
C VAL A 367 6.45 29.35 -15.10
N THR A 368 6.51 29.24 -16.42
CA THR A 368 6.95 28.01 -17.10
C THR A 368 8.41 27.69 -16.78
N ARG A 369 9.28 28.69 -16.71
CA ARG A 369 10.68 28.51 -16.32
C ARG A 369 10.80 28.06 -14.86
N ALA A 370 10.08 28.71 -13.95
CA ALA A 370 10.08 28.34 -12.53
C ALA A 370 9.60 26.89 -12.31
N ARG A 371 8.56 26.45 -13.04
CA ARG A 371 8.07 25.07 -13.01
C ARG A 371 9.07 24.05 -13.60
N GLU A 372 9.83 24.44 -14.61
CA GLU A 372 10.92 23.59 -15.12
C GLU A 372 12.04 23.45 -14.10
N GLU A 373 12.44 24.55 -13.45
CA GLU A 373 13.45 24.55 -12.39
C GLU A 373 13.00 23.71 -11.18
N GLU A 374 11.74 23.83 -10.77
CA GLU A 374 11.12 23.00 -9.74
C GLU A 374 11.16 21.50 -10.10
N ALA A 375 10.70 21.14 -11.30
CA ALA A 375 10.70 19.74 -11.74
C ALA A 375 12.13 19.17 -11.91
N ARG A 376 13.10 20.03 -12.27
CA ARG A 376 14.51 19.65 -12.32
C ARG A 376 15.06 19.37 -10.93
N ALA A 377 14.74 20.22 -9.95
CA ALA A 377 15.12 20.00 -8.55
C ALA A 377 14.50 18.70 -8.00
N GLN A 378 13.23 18.42 -8.33
CA GLN A 378 12.57 17.16 -7.96
C GLN A 378 13.28 15.92 -8.56
N LEU A 379 13.74 15.99 -9.81
CA LEU A 379 14.52 14.91 -10.43
C LEU A 379 15.88 14.72 -9.74
N VAL A 380 16.60 15.80 -9.43
CA VAL A 380 17.87 15.74 -8.71
C VAL A 380 17.67 15.14 -7.32
N SER A 381 16.64 15.57 -6.59
CA SER A 381 16.26 15.01 -5.28
C SER A 381 15.94 13.52 -5.39
N ALA A 382 15.10 13.10 -6.34
CA ALA A 382 14.77 11.69 -6.53
C ALA A 382 16.00 10.83 -6.87
N THR A 383 16.95 11.39 -7.63
CA THR A 383 18.19 10.68 -7.99
C THR A 383 19.10 10.54 -6.78
N ALA A 384 19.23 11.60 -5.96
CA ALA A 384 19.98 11.54 -4.71
C ALA A 384 19.36 10.56 -3.71
N ASP A 385 18.03 10.55 -3.57
CA ASP A 385 17.29 9.59 -2.74
C ASP A 385 17.54 8.13 -3.19
N MET A 386 17.59 7.88 -4.50
CA MET A 386 17.90 6.56 -5.05
C MET A 386 19.32 6.12 -4.72
N GLU A 387 20.31 7.00 -4.85
CA GLU A 387 21.69 6.71 -4.49
C GLU A 387 21.85 6.49 -2.97
N GLN A 388 21.12 7.25 -2.15
CA GLN A 388 21.09 7.02 -0.71
C GLN A 388 20.45 5.66 -0.38
N THR A 389 19.31 5.34 -0.99
CA THR A 389 18.65 4.03 -0.84
C THR A 389 19.57 2.88 -1.21
N ARG A 390 20.38 3.03 -2.26
CA ARG A 390 21.38 2.02 -2.65
C ARG A 390 22.44 1.82 -1.57
N LYS A 391 22.96 2.90 -0.98
CA LYS A 391 23.93 2.84 0.12
C LYS A 391 23.32 2.22 1.39
N ASP A 392 22.09 2.58 1.71
CA ASP A 392 21.36 2.04 2.86
C ASP A 392 21.15 0.53 2.72
N ILE A 393 20.79 0.06 1.51
CA ILE A 393 20.69 -1.38 1.21
C ILE A 393 22.04 -2.08 1.37
N ALA A 394 23.14 -1.49 0.88
CA ALA A 394 24.46 -2.07 1.01
C ALA A 394 24.88 -2.21 2.49
N ALA A 395 24.65 -1.16 3.28
CA ALA A 395 24.90 -1.17 4.72
C ALA A 395 24.02 -2.20 5.45
N GLU A 396 22.75 -2.36 5.06
CA GLU A 396 21.85 -3.34 5.66
C GLU A 396 22.28 -4.79 5.35
N VAL A 397 22.71 -5.07 4.12
CA VAL A 397 23.25 -6.39 3.73
C VAL A 397 24.50 -6.72 4.53
N GLU A 398 25.42 -5.76 4.65
CA GLU A 398 26.64 -5.92 5.44
C GLU A 398 26.32 -6.18 6.91
N GLN A 399 25.44 -5.38 7.53
CA GLN A 399 25.05 -5.59 8.92
C GLN A 399 24.39 -6.95 9.13
N ALA A 400 23.47 -7.36 8.25
CA ALA A 400 22.79 -8.65 8.35
C ALA A 400 23.77 -9.83 8.18
N TYR A 401 24.74 -9.70 7.28
CA TYR A 401 25.80 -10.69 7.08
C TYR A 401 26.66 -10.84 8.34
N LEU A 402 27.16 -9.73 8.88
CA LEU A 402 27.97 -9.72 10.10
C LEU A 402 27.20 -10.25 11.31
N ASN A 403 25.92 -9.90 11.45
CA ASN A 403 25.04 -10.42 12.50
C ASN A 403 24.89 -11.93 12.42
N LEU A 404 24.73 -12.49 11.22
CA LEU A 404 24.61 -13.93 11.03
C LEU A 404 25.91 -14.68 11.31
N VAL A 405 27.05 -14.14 10.87
CA VAL A 405 28.38 -14.69 11.19
C VAL A 405 28.57 -14.72 12.70
N SER A 406 28.33 -13.59 13.38
CA SER A 406 28.43 -13.49 14.84
C SER A 406 27.44 -14.41 15.57
N ALA A 407 26.20 -14.57 15.07
CA ALA A 407 25.23 -15.48 15.66
C ALA A 407 25.68 -16.95 15.57
N ARG A 408 26.27 -17.36 14.44
CA ARG A 408 26.79 -18.73 14.26
C ARG A 408 27.98 -19.01 15.18
N GLU A 409 28.91 -18.07 15.32
CA GLU A 409 30.03 -18.20 16.25
C GLU A 409 29.56 -18.27 17.71
N ARG A 410 28.61 -17.42 18.09
CA ARG A 410 28.00 -17.44 19.43
C ARG A 410 27.26 -18.74 19.72
N LEU A 411 26.55 -19.31 18.73
CA LEU A 411 25.93 -20.63 18.89
C LEU A 411 26.97 -21.71 19.17
N GLY A 412 28.09 -21.72 18.44
CA GLY A 412 29.19 -22.66 18.70
C GLY A 412 29.80 -22.51 20.10
N ALA A 413 30.02 -21.28 20.56
CA ALA A 413 30.55 -21.02 21.89
C ALA A 413 29.55 -21.36 23.01
N ALA A 414 28.27 -20.98 22.86
CA ALA A 414 27.23 -21.23 23.84
C ALA A 414 26.91 -22.72 23.99
N THR A 415 26.87 -23.47 22.89
CA THR A 415 26.70 -24.93 22.92
C THR A 415 27.86 -25.62 23.62
N ALA A 416 29.10 -25.28 23.28
CA ALA A 416 30.29 -25.82 23.96
C ALA A 416 30.32 -25.46 25.46
N ALA A 417 29.89 -24.25 25.83
CA ALA A 417 29.78 -23.83 27.23
C ALA A 417 28.71 -24.62 27.99
N ALA A 418 27.55 -24.87 27.37
CA ALA A 418 26.48 -25.69 27.95
C ALA A 418 26.93 -27.15 28.15
N ASP A 419 27.62 -27.73 27.17
CA ASP A 419 28.18 -29.08 27.27
C ASP A 419 29.23 -29.18 28.39
N ALA A 420 30.14 -28.20 28.48
CA ALA A 420 31.14 -28.16 29.54
C ALA A 420 30.51 -27.98 30.93
N ALA A 421 29.50 -27.10 31.06
CA ALA A 421 28.78 -26.90 32.31
C ALA A 421 28.00 -28.16 32.73
N LYS A 422 27.45 -28.91 31.76
CA LYS A 422 26.80 -30.19 32.00
C LYS A 422 27.76 -31.23 32.56
N VAL A 423 28.94 -31.38 31.95
CA VAL A 423 29.97 -32.29 32.45
C VAL A 423 30.41 -31.93 33.88
N ASN A 424 30.53 -30.63 34.19
CA ASN A 424 30.84 -30.18 35.53
C ASN A 424 29.73 -30.49 36.55
N LEU A 425 28.47 -30.29 36.16
CA LEU A 425 27.30 -30.65 36.96
C LEU A 425 27.27 -32.15 37.24
N ASP A 426 27.44 -32.99 36.22
CA ASP A 426 27.45 -34.45 36.36
C ASP A 426 28.59 -34.91 37.28
N ALA A 427 29.79 -34.34 37.12
CA ALA A 427 30.94 -34.66 37.96
C ALA A 427 30.75 -34.22 39.42
N THR A 428 30.17 -33.04 39.64
CA THR A 428 29.90 -32.49 40.98
C THR A 428 28.80 -33.28 41.68
N SER A 429 27.72 -33.60 40.96
CA SER A 429 26.63 -34.46 41.42
C SER A 429 27.17 -35.82 41.88
N ALA A 430 27.98 -36.48 41.05
CA ALA A 430 28.54 -37.78 41.39
C ALA A 430 29.51 -37.77 42.58
N ARG A 431 30.18 -36.64 42.86
CA ARG A 431 31.03 -36.47 44.05
C ARG A 431 30.20 -36.21 45.31
N TYR A 432 29.14 -35.40 45.18
CA TYR A 432 28.19 -35.13 46.26
C TYR A 432 27.47 -36.41 46.70
N GLU A 433 27.00 -37.23 45.76
CA GLU A 433 26.33 -38.52 46.07
C GLU A 433 27.27 -39.52 46.75
N ARG A 434 28.58 -39.44 46.48
CA ARG A 434 29.60 -40.30 47.10
C ARG A 434 30.15 -39.76 48.43
N GLY A 435 29.67 -38.62 48.91
CA GLY A 435 30.11 -38.04 50.17
C GLY A 435 31.60 -37.67 50.21
N VAL A 436 32.18 -37.30 49.07
CA VAL A 436 33.59 -36.91 48.98
C VAL A 436 33.83 -35.67 49.86
N ALA A 437 34.79 -35.76 50.79
CA ALA A 437 35.11 -34.67 51.70
C ALA A 437 35.46 -33.38 50.93
N GLY A 438 34.80 -32.27 51.29
CA GLY A 438 35.01 -30.96 50.66
C GLY A 438 34.03 -30.59 49.55
N VAL A 439 33.10 -31.46 49.15
CA VAL A 439 31.99 -31.12 48.24
C VAL A 439 30.70 -30.92 49.04
N SER A 440 30.18 -29.70 49.01
CA SER A 440 28.97 -29.29 49.72
C SER A 440 27.75 -29.25 48.79
N VAL A 441 26.55 -29.16 49.39
CA VAL A 441 25.31 -28.95 48.63
C VAL A 441 25.33 -27.62 47.86
N VAL A 442 26.05 -26.62 48.39
CA VAL A 442 26.22 -25.31 47.75
C VAL A 442 27.01 -25.44 46.44
N ASP A 443 28.01 -26.32 46.39
CA ASP A 443 28.80 -26.56 45.18
C ASP A 443 27.95 -27.22 44.07
N LEU A 444 27.07 -28.15 44.46
CA LEU A 444 26.11 -28.77 43.54
C LEU A 444 25.13 -27.73 42.96
N PHE A 445 24.56 -26.87 43.82
CA PHE A 445 23.68 -25.80 43.36
C PHE A 445 24.39 -24.79 42.47
N ALA A 446 25.64 -24.42 42.79
CA ALA A 446 26.43 -23.53 41.95
C ALA A 446 26.68 -24.13 40.56
N ALA A 447 27.02 -25.42 40.48
CA ALA A 447 27.18 -26.13 39.21
C ALA A 447 25.86 -26.22 38.41
N GLN A 448 24.73 -26.41 39.10
CA GLN A 448 23.40 -26.45 38.48
C GLN A 448 23.03 -25.10 37.87
N VAL A 449 23.15 -24.00 38.63
CA VAL A 449 22.88 -22.63 38.13
C VAL A 449 23.76 -22.29 36.94
N GLN A 450 25.01 -22.71 36.94
CA GLN A 450 25.93 -22.52 35.82
C GLN A 450 25.46 -23.25 34.56
N TYR A 451 25.04 -24.53 34.68
CA TYR A 451 24.48 -25.28 33.57
C TYR A 451 23.17 -24.68 33.07
N ASP A 452 22.28 -24.28 33.98
CA ASP A 452 20.99 -23.70 33.64
C ASP A 452 21.14 -22.37 32.88
N THR A 453 22.08 -21.53 33.29
CA THR A 453 22.41 -20.28 32.58
C THR A 453 22.97 -20.58 31.19
N ALA A 454 23.95 -21.48 31.09
CA ALA A 454 24.55 -21.84 29.81
C ALA A 454 23.55 -22.50 28.84
N ASN A 455 22.60 -23.29 29.35
CA ASN A 455 21.56 -23.93 28.54
C ASN A 455 20.53 -22.90 28.02
N VAL A 456 20.16 -21.91 28.84
CA VAL A 456 19.35 -20.77 28.38
C VAL A 456 20.08 -20.01 27.26
N ASP A 457 21.36 -19.72 27.44
CA ASP A 457 22.17 -19.01 26.43
C ASP A 457 22.29 -19.80 25.12
N ALA A 458 22.45 -21.13 25.20
CA ALA A 458 22.50 -22.00 24.02
C ALA A 458 21.17 -22.01 23.25
N ILE A 459 20.03 -22.11 23.96
CA ILE A 459 18.70 -22.03 23.34
C ILE A 459 18.51 -20.66 22.67
N GLN A 460 18.86 -19.56 23.34
CA GLN A 460 18.77 -18.22 22.76
C GLN A 460 19.62 -18.09 21.50
N ALA A 461 20.88 -18.52 21.56
CA ALA A 461 21.79 -18.47 20.42
C ALA A 461 21.28 -19.28 19.21
N GLN A 462 20.61 -20.41 19.44
CA GLN A 462 20.02 -21.22 18.37
C GLN A 462 18.96 -20.43 17.60
N TYR A 463 18.07 -19.74 18.30
CA TYR A 463 17.01 -18.94 17.70
C TYR A 463 17.53 -17.62 17.11
N ASP A 464 18.60 -17.05 17.67
CA ASP A 464 19.25 -15.86 17.12
C ASP A 464 19.85 -16.13 15.72
N VAL A 465 20.38 -17.34 15.48
CA VAL A 465 20.85 -17.76 14.15
C VAL A 465 19.69 -17.80 13.14
N LEU A 466 18.53 -18.35 13.53
CA LEU A 466 17.34 -18.40 12.67
C LEU A 466 16.81 -17.00 12.35
N LEU A 467 16.79 -16.10 13.34
CA LEU A 467 16.38 -14.71 13.15
C LEU A 467 17.36 -13.95 12.25
N ALA A 468 18.66 -14.08 12.49
CA ALA A 468 19.69 -13.42 11.69
C ALA A 468 19.65 -13.88 10.22
N GLN A 469 19.33 -15.16 9.97
CA GLN A 469 19.12 -15.65 8.61
C GLN A 469 17.89 -15.01 7.96
N ALA A 470 16.75 -14.95 8.66
CA ALA A 470 15.55 -14.30 8.12
C ALA A 470 15.80 -12.81 7.81
N GLN A 471 16.58 -12.12 8.64
CA GLN A 471 17.03 -10.76 8.41
C GLN A 471 17.92 -10.64 7.17
N LEU A 472 18.87 -11.56 6.99
CA LEU A 472 19.73 -11.60 5.81
C LEU A 472 18.92 -11.87 4.52
N ASP A 473 17.99 -12.81 4.56
CA ASP A 473 17.12 -13.10 3.42
C ASP A 473 16.34 -11.85 3.00
N ARG A 474 15.74 -11.12 3.95
CA ARG A 474 15.09 -9.83 3.68
C ARG A 474 16.09 -8.80 3.17
N ALA A 475 17.29 -8.75 3.75
CA ALA A 475 18.32 -7.79 3.40
C ALA A 475 18.86 -7.98 1.97
N VAL A 476 18.80 -9.19 1.43
CA VAL A 476 19.17 -9.50 0.04
C VAL A 476 17.97 -9.40 -0.90
N GLY A 477 16.75 -9.39 -0.35
CA GLY A 477 15.51 -9.34 -1.11
C GLY A 477 14.96 -10.73 -1.49
N ARG A 478 15.41 -11.78 -0.80
CA ARG A 478 14.76 -13.10 -0.83
C ARG A 478 13.53 -13.08 0.10
N MET A 479 12.63 -14.07 -0.05
CA MET A 479 11.56 -14.24 0.93
C MET A 479 12.10 -14.98 2.15
N ALA A 480 11.75 -14.53 3.36
CA ALA A 480 12.13 -15.24 4.59
C ALA A 480 11.62 -16.69 4.55
N GLY A 481 12.49 -17.66 4.86
CA GLY A 481 12.13 -19.08 4.90
C GLY A 481 12.27 -19.84 3.58
N THR A 482 12.97 -19.30 2.58
CA THR A 482 13.37 -20.04 1.36
C THR A 482 14.75 -20.71 1.46
N GLY A 483 15.36 -20.74 2.64
CA GLY A 483 16.54 -21.57 2.88
C GLY A 483 16.20 -23.04 2.64
N GLN A 484 16.82 -23.63 1.63
CA GLN A 484 16.72 -25.06 1.31
C GLN A 484 17.22 -25.94 2.44
#